data_AF-A0A8W8KIE8-F1
#
_entry.id   AF-A0A8W8KIE8-F1
#
_cell.length_a   1.000
_cell.length_b   1.000
_cell.length_c   1.000
_cell.angle_alpha   90.00
_cell.angle_beta   90.00
_cell.angle_gamma   90.00
#
_symmetry.space_group_name_H-M   'P 1'
#
loop_
_entity.id
_entity.type
_entity.pdbx_description
1 polymer ?
#
loop_
_entity_poly.entity_id
_entity_poly.type
_entity_poly.pdbx_seq_one_letter_code
_entity_poly.pdbx_strand_id
1 'polypeptide(L)'
;MSTAREKAKTIVGNLISTLDKKGIRVLAVDFDQTLIKIHSGGVWKDSTDNLAKHVRPCMKDLLEVALQREMIVCIVTFHSQPWIIRELLKKLLKK
;
A
#
# COMPACT_ATOMS: atom_id res chain seq x y z
N MET A 1 23.93 -10.67 10.04
CA MET A 1 23.59 -9.26 9.73
C MET A 1 22.26 -9.24 8.99
N SER A 2 21.22 -8.56 9.47
CA SER A 2 19.95 -8.51 8.74
C SER A 2 20.05 -7.61 7.52
N THR A 3 19.45 -8.02 6.41
CA THR A 3 19.37 -7.25 5.17
C THR A 3 18.57 -5.96 5.36
N ALA A 4 18.73 -4.99 4.46
CA ALA A 4 17.92 -3.76 4.46
C ALA A 4 16.41 -4.06 4.35
N ARG A 5 16.03 -5.12 3.63
CA ARG A 5 14.63 -5.55 3.47
C ARG A 5 14.07 -6.16 4.76
N GLU A 6 14.86 -6.94 5.51
CA GLU A 6 14.45 -7.44 6.82
C GLU A 6 14.26 -6.31 7.83
N LYS A 7 15.17 -5.33 7.85
CA LYS A 7 15.01 -4.14 8.71
C LYS A 7 13.72 -3.38 8.39
N ALA A 8 13.42 -3.17 7.11
CA ALA A 8 12.20 -2.49 6.68
C ALA A 8 10.94 -3.24 7.14
N LYS A 9 10.91 -4.57 6.99
CA LYS A 9 9.80 -5.40 7.51
C LYS A 9 9.63 -5.28 9.02
N THR A 10 10.72 -5.28 9.79
CA THR A 10 10.66 -5.10 11.25
C THR A 10 10.09 -3.73 11.62
N ILE A 11 10.52 -2.66 10.93
CA ILE A 11 10.01 -1.30 11.17
C ILE A 11 8.50 -1.23 10.90
N VAL A 12 8.05 -1.78 9.77
CA VAL A 12 6.61 -1.84 9.43
C VAL A 12 5.84 -2.67 10.45
N GLY A 13 6.36 -3.83 10.85
CA GLY A 13 5.73 -4.67 11.88
C GLY A 13 5.56 -3.96 13.23
N ASN A 14 6.57 -3.20 13.64
CA ASN A 14 6.53 -2.40 14.87
C ASN A 14 5.51 -1.26 14.77
N LEU A 15 5.42 -0.61 13.60
CA LEU A 15 4.42 0.42 13.34
C LEU A 15 3.00 -0.16 13.47
N ILE A 16 2.68 -1.24 12.75
CA ILE A 16 1.36 -1.87 12.79
C ILE A 16 1.01 -2.35 14.20
N SER A 17 1.97 -2.96 14.91
CA SER A 17 1.76 -3.38 16.32
C SER A 17 1.48 -2.19 17.24
N THR A 18 2.07 -1.02 16.96
CA THR A 18 1.81 0.20 17.73
C THR A 18 0.42 0.76 17.45
N LEU A 19 -0.03 0.72 16.19
CA LEU A 19 -1.38 1.13 15.81
C LEU A 19 -2.44 0.23 16.47
N ASP A 20 -2.23 -1.09 16.42
CA ASP A 20 -3.12 -2.09 17.02
C ASP A 20 -3.23 -1.92 18.55
N LYS A 21 -2.11 -1.75 19.25
CA LYS A 21 -2.09 -1.44 20.70
C LYS A 21 -2.82 -0.15 21.07
N LYS A 22 -2.94 0.79 20.14
CA LYS A 22 -3.70 2.04 20.30
C LYS A 22 -5.18 1.89 19.93
N GLY A 23 -5.63 0.70 19.56
CA GLY A 23 -7.01 0.43 19.12
C GLY A 23 -7.33 0.98 17.73
N ILE A 24 -6.31 1.34 16.93
CA ILE A 24 -6.52 1.84 15.57
C ILE A 24 -6.74 0.63 14.65
N ARG A 25 -7.90 0.57 14.00
CA ARG A 25 -8.31 -0.58 13.16
C ARG A 25 -8.38 -0.28 11.67
N VAL A 26 -8.35 0.99 11.27
CA VAL A 26 -8.48 1.41 9.87
C VAL A 26 -7.22 2.12 9.43
N LEU A 27 -6.65 1.68 8.30
CA LEU A 27 -5.59 2.35 7.57
C LEU A 27 -6.16 2.90 6.26
N ALA A 28 -6.45 4.20 6.23
CA ALA A 28 -6.84 4.92 5.03
C ALA A 28 -5.60 5.45 4.31
N VAL A 29 -5.44 5.11 3.03
CA VAL A 29 -4.21 5.37 2.26
C VAL A 29 -4.55 6.14 1.00
N ASP A 30 -3.91 7.29 0.83
CA ASP A 30 -3.97 8.04 -0.43
C ASP A 30 -3.22 7.31 -1.56
N PHE A 31 -3.61 7.59 -2.81
CA PHE A 31 -3.06 6.90 -3.97
C PHE A 31 -1.89 7.68 -4.60
N ASP A 32 -2.18 8.83 -5.21
CA ASP A 32 -1.23 9.64 -5.97
C ASP A 32 -0.15 10.24 -5.08
N GLN A 33 1.12 10.12 -5.48
CA GLN A 33 2.27 10.53 -4.66
C GLN A 33 2.33 9.91 -3.24
N THR A 34 1.43 9.00 -2.87
CA THR A 34 1.40 8.29 -1.59
C THR A 34 1.67 6.80 -1.81
N LEU A 35 0.69 6.00 -2.27
CA LEU A 35 0.91 4.60 -2.63
C LEU A 35 1.83 4.46 -3.85
N ILE A 36 1.59 5.28 -4.87
CA ILE A 36 2.45 5.39 -6.05
C ILE A 36 3.34 6.64 -5.93
N LYS A 37 4.53 6.60 -6.53
CA LYS A 37 5.51 7.70 -6.46
C LYS A 37 5.24 8.85 -7.42
N ILE A 38 4.30 8.67 -8.35
CA ILE A 38 3.95 9.66 -9.38
C ILE A 38 2.57 10.25 -9.09
N HIS A 39 2.29 11.39 -9.71
CA HIS A 39 0.94 11.87 -9.87
C HIS A 39 0.39 11.42 -11.23
N SER A 40 -0.65 10.59 -11.22
CA SER A 40 -1.38 10.11 -12.39
C SER A 40 -2.29 11.19 -13.01
N GLY A 41 -2.55 12.30 -12.33
CA GLY A 41 -3.58 13.26 -12.73
C GLY A 41 -5.01 12.73 -12.53
N GLY A 42 -5.20 11.70 -11.68
CA GLY A 42 -6.51 11.12 -11.37
C GLY A 42 -7.03 10.11 -12.41
N VAL A 43 -6.24 9.81 -13.45
CA VAL A 43 -6.54 8.82 -14.50
C VAL A 43 -5.24 8.16 -14.94
N TRP A 44 -5.25 6.84 -15.07
CA TRP A 44 -4.15 6.07 -15.65
C TRP A 44 -4.55 5.50 -17.01
N LYS A 45 -3.71 5.72 -18.03
CA LYS A 45 -3.98 5.37 -19.44
C LYS A 45 -3.20 4.16 -19.95
N ASP A 46 -2.27 3.65 -19.15
CA ASP A 46 -1.42 2.51 -19.49
C ASP A 46 -1.87 1.27 -18.68
N SER A 47 -1.18 0.15 -18.86
CA SER A 47 -1.38 -1.08 -18.11
C SER A 47 -1.13 -0.92 -16.61
N THR A 48 -1.83 -1.72 -15.81
CA THR A 48 -1.57 -1.87 -14.38
C THR A 48 -0.19 -2.45 -14.09
N ASP A 49 0.40 -3.20 -15.03
CA ASP A 49 1.76 -3.73 -14.91
C ASP A 49 2.80 -2.62 -14.98
N ASN A 50 2.58 -1.61 -15.83
CA ASN A 50 3.42 -0.43 -15.82
C ASN A 50 3.19 0.42 -14.56
N LEU A 51 1.93 0.57 -14.13
CA LEU A 51 1.58 1.27 -12.89
C LEU A 51 2.26 0.66 -11.65
N ALA A 52 2.35 -0.67 -11.59
CA ALA A 52 2.97 -1.39 -10.47
C ALA A 52 4.44 -1.00 -10.25
N LYS A 53 5.16 -0.59 -11.30
CA LYS A 53 6.55 -0.10 -11.21
C LYS A 53 6.66 1.24 -10.48
N HIS A 54 5.55 1.97 -10.35
CA HIS A 54 5.49 3.24 -9.62
C HIS A 54 5.09 3.08 -8.16
N VAL A 55 4.67 1.89 -7.72
CA VAL A 55 4.32 1.64 -6.32
C VAL A 55 5.55 1.79 -5.44
N ARG A 56 5.41 2.53 -4.34
CA ARG A 56 6.48 2.67 -3.35
C ARG A 56 6.68 1.33 -2.63
N PRO A 57 7.90 0.74 -2.60
CA PRO A 57 8.13 -0.57 -1.97
C PRO A 57 7.70 -0.63 -0.50
N CYS A 58 7.97 0.42 0.27
CA CYS A 58 7.56 0.51 1.68
C CYS A 58 6.04 0.51 1.86
N MET A 59 5.29 1.11 0.94
CA MET A 59 3.83 1.11 1.00
C MET A 59 3.29 -0.28 0.71
N LYS A 60 3.86 -1.02 -0.24
CA LYS A 60 3.52 -2.43 -0.43
C LYS A 60 3.71 -3.24 0.85
N ASP A 61 4.90 -3.15 1.45
CA ASP A 61 5.21 -3.88 2.69
C ASP A 61 4.26 -3.47 3.83
N LEU A 62 3.87 -2.17 3.92
CA LEU A 62 2.89 -1.65 4.88
C LEU A 62 1.50 -2.27 4.71
N LEU A 63 0.97 -2.27 3.48
CA LEU A 63 -0.35 -2.82 3.19
C LEU A 63 -0.41 -4.33 3.47
N GLU A 64 0.63 -5.08 3.09
CA GLU A 64 0.71 -6.53 3.37
C GLU A 64 0.66 -6.81 4.88
N VAL A 65 1.47 -6.13 5.68
CA VAL A 65 1.53 -6.36 7.14
C VAL A 65 0.25 -5.89 7.83
N ALA A 66 -0.34 -4.77 7.40
CA ALA A 66 -1.61 -4.30 7.94
C ALA A 66 -2.73 -5.34 7.73
N LEU A 67 -2.83 -5.90 6.52
CA LEU A 67 -3.81 -6.94 6.20
C LEU A 67 -3.58 -8.24 6.97
N GLN A 68 -2.32 -8.68 7.13
CA GLN A 68 -1.96 -9.84 7.95
C GLN A 68 -2.32 -9.68 9.44
N ARG A 69 -2.48 -8.44 9.90
CA ARG A 69 -2.88 -8.09 11.27
C ARG A 69 -4.36 -7.72 11.37
N GLU A 70 -5.16 -8.10 10.37
CA GLU A 70 -6.62 -7.88 10.35
C GLU A 70 -7.03 -6.40 10.50
N MET A 71 -6.16 -5.48 10.08
CA MET A 71 -6.55 -4.08 9.91
C MET A 71 -7.38 -3.94 8.64
N ILE A 72 -8.36 -3.04 8.69
CA ILE A 72 -9.14 -2.63 7.54
C ILE A 72 -8.29 -1.65 6.73
N VAL A 73 -7.97 -2.00 5.49
CA VAL A 73 -7.19 -1.15 4.58
C VAL A 73 -8.09 -0.57 3.51
N CYS A 74 -8.09 0.76 3.37
CA CYS A 74 -8.89 1.49 2.39
C CYS A 74 -7.99 2.38 1.53
N ILE A 75 -8.21 2.40 0.22
CA ILE A 75 -7.65 3.45 -0.64
C ILE A 75 -8.64 4.61 -0.70
N VAL A 76 -8.16 5.83 -0.41
CA VAL A 76 -8.96 7.06 -0.42
C VAL A 76 -8.31 8.02 -1.39
N THR A 77 -8.96 8.35 -2.50
CA THR A 77 -8.29 9.07 -3.59
C THR A 77 -9.28 9.82 -4.48
N PHE A 78 -8.79 10.83 -5.20
CA PHE A 78 -9.50 11.48 -6.31
C PHE A 78 -9.36 10.74 -7.65
N HIS A 79 -8.63 9.62 -7.69
CA HIS A 79 -8.53 8.81 -8.89
C HIS A 79 -9.91 8.30 -9.34
N SER A 80 -10.27 8.57 -10.59
CA SER A 80 -11.61 8.30 -11.13
C SER A 80 -11.84 6.84 -11.54
N GLN A 81 -10.78 6.04 -11.59
CA GLN A 81 -10.82 4.63 -12.05
C GLN A 81 -10.54 3.64 -10.90
N PRO A 82 -11.50 3.37 -10.01
CA PRO A 82 -11.30 2.44 -8.89
C PRO A 82 -11.00 0.99 -9.33
N TRP A 83 -11.43 0.59 -10.53
CA TRP A 83 -11.11 -0.73 -11.09
C TRP A 83 -9.61 -0.92 -11.36
N ILE A 84 -8.92 0.11 -11.84
CA ILE A 84 -7.45 0.08 -12.05
C ILE A 84 -6.74 -0.11 -10.71
N ILE A 85 -7.17 0.62 -9.67
CA ILE A 85 -6.61 0.49 -8.33
C ILE A 85 -6.85 -0.93 -7.79
N ARG A 86 -8.06 -1.48 -7.96
CA ARG A 86 -8.38 -2.84 -7.54
C ARG A 86 -7.49 -3.88 -8.24
N GLU A 87 -7.30 -3.76 -9.55
CA GLU A 87 -6.44 -4.67 -10.31
C GLU A 87 -4.98 -4.56 -9.91
N LEU A 88 -4.49 -3.33 -9.70
CA LEU A 88 -3.16 -3.08 -9.16
C LEU A 88 -2.99 -3.77 -7.79
N LEU A 89 -3.91 -3.56 -6.85
CA LEU A 89 -3.83 -4.16 -5.52
C LEU A 89 -3.85 -5.69 -5.57
N LYS A 90 -4.64 -6.31 -6.45
CA LYS A 90 -4.63 -7.78 -6.66
C LYS A 90 -3.27 -8.30 -7.15
N LYS A 91 -2.55 -7.51 -7.95
CA LYS A 91 -1.20 -7.86 -8.43
C LYS A 91 -0.14 -7.68 -7.34
N LEU A 92 -0.31 -6.64 -6.50
CA LEU A 92 0.65 -6.31 -5.45
C LEU A 92 0.55 -7.25 -4.24
N LEU A 93 -0.69 -7.51 -3.79
CA LEU A 93 -1.00 -8.22 -2.57
C LEU A 93 -1.36 -9.66 -2.93
N LYS A 94 -0.47 -10.59 -2.61
CA LYS A 94 -0.79 -12.01 -2.71
C LYS A 94 -1.72 -12.37 -1.54
N LYS A 95 -2.77 -13.14 -1.83
CA LYS A 95 -3.52 -13.84 -0.78
C LYS A 95 -2.63 -14.90 -0.14
#